data_AF-A0A934RNC2-F1
#
_entry.id   AF-A0A934RNC2-F1
#
_cell.length_a   1.000
_cell.length_b   1.000
_cell.length_c   1.000
_cell.angle_alpha   90.00
_cell.angle_beta   90.00
_cell.angle_gamma   90.00
#
_symmetry.space_group_name_H-M   'P 1'
#
loop_
_entity.id
_entity.type
_entity.pdbx_description
1 polymer ?
#
loop_
_entity_poly.entity_id
_entity_poly.type
_entity_poly.pdbx_seq_one_letter_code
_entity_poly.pdbx_strand_id
1 'polypeptide(L)'
;MKFVALLAALGLSSLGSAFGLGIDVESLGTKLNGWSKKRTATYTVDNHTYRTHVPTVTRNLDGGIFVSMRVEHISALRADAVAYLELTFTPAGYVGASQIRLTMNGNRYDTGQVLRTEEQALPEGEIGSVDWRSTHMKMVLELFRKLDGEFAKAEKEEEAGTRDLWGRFRGSELEEADVAAALRHNLNLLLANVGYGFSSEYSGK
;
A
#
# COMPACT_ATOMS: atom_id res chain seq x y z
N MET A 1 -49.43 42.08 20.88
CA MET A 1 -49.06 40.74 20.40
C MET A 1 -49.08 40.73 18.87
N LYS A 2 -47.91 40.75 18.22
CA LYS A 2 -47.77 40.49 16.78
C LYS A 2 -46.49 39.67 16.62
N PHE A 3 -46.64 38.41 16.25
CA PHE A 3 -45.54 37.47 16.06
C PHE A 3 -44.71 37.88 14.85
N VAL A 4 -43.39 37.96 15.08
CA VAL A 4 -42.36 38.17 14.07
C VAL A 4 -42.22 36.89 13.24
N ALA A 5 -42.42 36.98 11.92
CA ALA A 5 -42.05 35.92 11.00
C ALA A 5 -40.53 35.96 10.79
N LEU A 6 -39.80 35.02 11.42
CA LEU A 6 -38.37 34.83 11.19
C LEU A 6 -38.20 34.01 9.90
N LEU A 7 -37.75 34.66 8.83
CA LEU A 7 -37.39 34.02 7.57
C LEU A 7 -36.20 33.07 7.79
N ALA A 8 -36.39 31.80 7.44
CA ALA A 8 -35.33 30.82 7.35
C ALA A 8 -34.47 31.11 6.11
N ALA A 9 -33.24 31.62 6.32
CA ALA A 9 -32.22 31.64 5.29
C ALA A 9 -31.46 30.31 5.30
N LEU A 10 -31.90 29.39 4.44
CA LEU A 10 -31.15 28.23 3.98
C LEU A 10 -29.86 28.71 3.29
N GLY A 11 -28.79 28.83 4.07
CA GLY A 11 -27.43 28.89 3.53
C GLY A 11 -27.04 27.50 3.04
N LEU A 12 -27.41 27.18 1.79
CA LEU A 12 -26.94 26.02 1.05
C LEU A 12 -25.44 26.23 0.75
N SER A 13 -24.59 25.99 1.74
CA SER A 13 -23.14 25.95 1.55
C SER A 13 -22.81 24.70 0.75
N SER A 14 -22.80 24.86 -0.56
CA SER A 14 -22.07 24.07 -1.56
C SER A 14 -21.55 22.73 -1.05
N LEU A 15 -22.25 21.65 -1.42
CA LEU A 15 -21.64 20.33 -1.57
C LEU A 15 -20.54 20.46 -2.62
N GLY A 16 -19.35 20.91 -2.19
CA GLY A 16 -18.14 20.72 -2.95
C GLY A 16 -17.94 19.21 -3.03
N SER A 17 -18.31 18.62 -4.16
CA SER A 17 -17.71 17.37 -4.59
C SER A 17 -16.24 17.68 -4.80
N ALA A 18 -15.47 17.69 -3.72
CA ALA A 18 -14.04 17.84 -3.78
C ALA A 18 -13.54 16.59 -4.48
N PHE A 19 -13.17 16.77 -5.75
CA PHE A 19 -12.34 15.84 -6.50
C PHE A 19 -11.08 15.59 -5.66
N GLY A 20 -11.16 14.57 -4.81
CA GLY A 20 -10.14 14.24 -3.84
C GLY A 20 -9.08 13.36 -4.48
N LEU A 21 -7.93 13.32 -3.83
CA LEU A 21 -6.93 12.30 -4.10
C LEU A 21 -7.58 10.91 -3.95
N GLY A 22 -7.30 10.02 -4.89
CA GLY A 22 -7.85 8.66 -4.89
C GLY A 22 -6.96 7.68 -5.63
N ILE A 23 -7.44 6.45 -5.75
CA ILE A 23 -6.81 5.38 -6.52
C ILE A 23 -7.72 4.97 -7.66
N ASP A 24 -7.17 4.88 -8.86
CA ASP A 24 -7.80 4.21 -10.00
C ASP A 24 -7.80 2.70 -9.76
N VAL A 25 -8.82 2.23 -9.03
CA VAL A 25 -8.95 0.82 -8.65
C VAL A 25 -9.11 -0.06 -9.90
N GLU A 26 -9.81 0.41 -10.94
CA GLU A 26 -10.05 -0.38 -12.14
C GLU A 26 -8.79 -0.53 -13.00
N SER A 27 -8.03 0.55 -13.19
CA SER A 27 -6.73 0.50 -13.88
C SER A 27 -5.70 -0.33 -13.11
N LEU A 28 -5.68 -0.23 -11.78
CA LEU A 28 -4.88 -1.11 -10.93
C LEU A 28 -5.25 -2.58 -11.14
N GLY A 29 -6.54 -2.90 -11.11
CA GLY A 29 -7.04 -4.26 -11.33
C GLY A 29 -6.64 -4.80 -12.69
N THR A 30 -6.84 -4.01 -13.75
CA THR A 30 -6.48 -4.38 -15.12
C THR A 30 -5.01 -4.77 -15.24
N LYS A 31 -4.12 -4.01 -14.58
CA LYS A 31 -2.67 -4.31 -14.55
C LYS A 31 -2.31 -5.56 -13.72
N LEU A 32 -3.21 -6.03 -12.85
CA LEU A 32 -3.07 -7.24 -12.03
C LEU A 32 -3.81 -8.47 -12.60
N ASN A 33 -4.19 -8.45 -13.89
CA ASN A 33 -5.05 -9.45 -14.57
C ASN A 33 -6.55 -9.39 -14.24
N GLY A 34 -7.04 -8.23 -13.78
CA GLY A 34 -8.45 -7.95 -13.54
C GLY A 34 -8.97 -8.41 -12.18
N TRP A 35 -9.96 -7.70 -11.65
CA TRP A 35 -10.62 -8.08 -10.40
C TRP A 35 -11.61 -9.21 -10.61
N SER A 36 -11.48 -10.25 -9.78
CA SER A 36 -12.48 -11.30 -9.65
C SER A 36 -13.72 -10.80 -8.91
N LYS A 37 -14.80 -11.60 -8.95
CA LYS A 37 -16.02 -11.35 -8.14
C LYS A 37 -15.76 -11.23 -6.64
N LYS A 38 -14.65 -11.79 -6.15
CA LYS A 38 -14.24 -11.71 -4.74
C LYS A 38 -13.38 -10.47 -4.42
N ARG A 39 -13.28 -9.51 -5.35
CA ARG A 39 -12.44 -8.31 -5.23
C ARG A 39 -10.97 -8.66 -5.03
N THR A 40 -10.49 -9.64 -5.79
CA THR A 40 -9.09 -10.09 -5.81
C THR A 40 -8.59 -10.25 -7.23
N ALA A 41 -7.31 -10.00 -7.46
CA ALA A 41 -6.63 -10.25 -8.72
C ALA A 41 -5.50 -11.26 -8.51
N THR A 42 -5.33 -12.19 -9.46
CA THR A 42 -4.34 -13.27 -9.38
C THR A 42 -3.35 -13.15 -10.55
N TYR A 43 -2.07 -13.21 -10.24
CA TYR A 43 -0.98 -13.03 -11.20
C TYR A 43 0.25 -13.81 -10.73
N THR A 44 1.26 -13.89 -11.60
CA THR A 44 2.51 -14.61 -11.34
C THR A 44 3.68 -13.64 -11.39
N VAL A 45 4.58 -13.77 -10.41
CA VAL A 45 5.89 -13.08 -10.37
C VAL A 45 6.92 -14.15 -10.05
N ASP A 46 7.98 -14.24 -10.86
CA ASP A 46 9.09 -15.18 -10.67
C ASP A 46 8.65 -16.64 -10.44
N ASN A 47 7.69 -17.11 -11.23
CA ASN A 47 7.05 -18.45 -11.14
C ASN A 47 6.19 -18.71 -9.90
N HIS A 48 6.05 -17.74 -9.00
CA HIS A 48 5.16 -17.80 -7.85
C HIS A 48 3.83 -17.12 -8.15
N THR A 49 2.73 -17.73 -7.70
CA THR A 49 1.39 -17.17 -7.90
C THR A 49 0.98 -16.37 -6.68
N TYR A 50 0.50 -15.14 -6.91
CA TYR A 50 0.07 -14.24 -5.86
C TYR A 50 -1.37 -13.80 -6.08
N ARG A 51 -1.99 -13.37 -4.97
CA ARG A 51 -3.32 -12.78 -4.92
C ARG A 51 -3.26 -11.42 -4.27
N THR A 52 -3.70 -10.40 -4.99
CA THR A 52 -3.85 -9.06 -4.43
C THR A 52 -5.32 -8.76 -4.21
N HIS A 53 -5.67 -8.23 -3.05
CA HIS A 53 -7.03 -7.77 -2.74
C HIS A 53 -7.19 -6.32 -3.16
N VAL A 54 -8.41 -5.93 -3.56
CA VAL A 54 -8.71 -4.51 -3.84
C VAL A 54 -8.31 -3.65 -2.63
N PRO A 55 -7.53 -2.56 -2.82
CA PRO A 55 -7.08 -1.74 -1.72
C PRO A 55 -8.25 -1.14 -0.93
N THR A 56 -8.08 -1.07 0.38
CA THR A 56 -8.94 -0.25 1.25
C THR A 56 -8.39 1.17 1.26
N VAL A 57 -9.24 2.14 0.95
CA VAL A 57 -8.87 3.57 0.93
C VAL A 57 -9.68 4.31 1.98
N THR A 58 -8.97 4.99 2.89
CA THR A 58 -9.56 5.84 3.94
C THR A 58 -9.12 7.27 3.72
N ARG A 59 -10.06 8.21 3.71
CA ARG A 59 -9.73 9.64 3.56
C ARG A 59 -9.33 10.22 4.91
N ASN A 60 -8.25 11.00 4.93
CA ASN A 60 -7.80 11.73 6.10
C ASN A 60 -8.47 13.11 6.17
N LEU A 61 -8.54 13.69 7.37
CA LEU A 61 -9.15 15.00 7.61
C LEU A 61 -8.40 16.14 6.90
N ASP A 62 -7.12 15.97 6.63
CA ASP A 62 -6.27 16.93 5.92
C ASP A 62 -6.49 16.92 4.39
N GLY A 63 -7.27 15.97 3.86
CA GLY A 63 -7.50 15.78 2.42
C GLY A 63 -6.57 14.74 1.76
N GLY A 64 -5.67 14.13 2.54
CA GLY A 64 -4.88 12.98 2.12
C GLY A 64 -5.67 11.67 2.13
N ILE A 65 -5.00 10.57 1.80
CA ILE A 65 -5.58 9.23 1.89
C ILE A 65 -4.63 8.25 2.57
N PHE A 66 -5.17 7.37 3.40
CA PHE A 66 -4.52 6.14 3.81
C PHE A 66 -4.97 4.98 2.92
N VAL A 67 -4.03 4.15 2.50
CA VAL A 67 -4.25 3.02 1.61
C VAL A 67 -3.65 1.78 2.24
N SER A 68 -4.44 0.72 2.35
CA SER A 68 -3.96 -0.61 2.77
C SER A 68 -4.30 -1.64 1.71
N MET A 69 -3.28 -2.33 1.19
CA MET A 69 -3.42 -3.35 0.16
C MET A 69 -2.84 -4.67 0.65
N ARG A 70 -3.65 -5.73 0.58
CA ARG A 70 -3.26 -7.07 1.01
C ARG A 70 -2.77 -7.89 -0.17
N VAL A 71 -1.63 -8.54 -0.01
CA VAL A 71 -1.02 -9.45 -0.99
C VAL A 71 -0.77 -10.80 -0.33
N GLU A 72 -1.17 -11.89 -0.98
CA GLU A 72 -1.01 -13.26 -0.49
C GLU A 72 -0.24 -14.10 -1.51
N HIS A 73 0.68 -14.95 -1.07
CA HIS A 73 1.18 -16.05 -1.90
C HIS A 73 0.13 -17.17 -1.94
N ILE A 74 -0.11 -17.74 -3.12
CA ILE A 74 -0.96 -18.90 -3.32
C ILE A 74 -0.08 -20.11 -3.58
N SER A 75 -0.03 -21.07 -2.64
CA SER A 75 0.50 -22.42 -2.90
C SER A 75 -0.60 -23.47 -2.84
N ALA A 76 -0.28 -24.68 -3.32
CA ALA A 76 -1.22 -25.80 -3.39
C ALA A 76 -1.72 -26.27 -2.02
N LEU A 77 -0.95 -26.01 -0.95
CA LEU A 77 -1.21 -26.51 0.40
C LEU A 77 -1.64 -25.40 1.37
N ARG A 78 -1.08 -24.18 1.26
CA ARG A 78 -1.42 -23.05 2.14
C ARG A 78 -0.96 -21.70 1.57
N ALA A 79 -1.49 -20.59 2.07
CA ALA A 79 -0.82 -19.29 1.87
C ALA A 79 0.45 -19.24 2.74
N ASP A 80 1.61 -19.32 2.08
CA ASP A 80 2.92 -19.33 2.76
C ASP A 80 3.38 -17.92 3.16
N ALA A 81 2.81 -16.89 2.52
CA ALA A 81 3.03 -15.49 2.83
C ALA A 81 1.73 -14.67 2.76
N VAL A 82 1.53 -13.76 3.71
CA VAL A 82 0.50 -12.73 3.70
C VAL A 82 1.12 -11.40 4.10
N ALA A 83 0.99 -10.41 3.23
CA ALA A 83 1.53 -9.07 3.42
C ALA A 83 0.45 -8.00 3.35
N TYR A 84 0.70 -6.90 4.05
CA TYR A 84 -0.03 -5.64 3.95
C TYR A 84 0.94 -4.55 3.55
N LEU A 85 0.64 -3.88 2.44
CA LEU A 85 1.30 -2.67 1.98
C LEU A 85 0.46 -1.47 2.43
N GLU A 86 1.02 -0.64 3.28
CA GLU A 86 0.31 0.48 3.89
C GLU A 86 0.99 1.79 3.52
N LEU A 87 0.23 2.72 2.95
CA LEU A 87 0.73 4.01 2.49
C LEU A 87 -0.20 5.12 2.95
N THR A 88 0.40 6.19 3.45
CA THR A 88 -0.30 7.45 3.69
C THR A 88 0.15 8.45 2.64
N PHE A 89 -0.80 8.99 1.89
CA PHE A 89 -0.59 10.05 0.93
C PHE A 89 -1.06 11.38 1.48
N THR A 90 -0.25 12.40 1.26
CA THR A 90 -0.56 13.81 1.51
C THR A 90 -1.67 14.30 0.57
N PRO A 91 -2.36 15.41 0.88
CA PRO A 91 -3.38 15.99 -0.01
C PRO A 91 -2.84 16.36 -1.40
N ALA A 92 -1.53 16.57 -1.50
CA ALA A 92 -0.81 16.89 -2.73
C ALA A 92 -0.45 15.65 -3.59
N GLY A 93 -0.83 14.44 -3.16
CA GLY A 93 -0.66 13.20 -3.92
C GLY A 93 0.64 12.45 -3.67
N TYR A 94 1.49 12.93 -2.75
CA TYR A 94 2.75 12.28 -2.44
C TYR A 94 2.65 11.32 -1.26
N VAL A 95 3.46 10.27 -1.27
CA VAL A 95 3.64 9.39 -0.10
C VAL A 95 4.29 10.18 1.04
N GLY A 96 3.62 10.26 2.19
CA GLY A 96 4.13 10.84 3.44
C GLY A 96 4.63 9.77 4.42
N ALA A 97 4.02 8.58 4.40
CA ALA A 97 4.46 7.43 5.19
C ALA A 97 4.20 6.12 4.44
N SER A 98 5.02 5.11 4.70
CA SER A 98 4.83 3.76 4.16
C SER A 98 5.28 2.69 5.15
N GLN A 99 4.67 1.52 5.09
CA GLN A 99 4.99 0.37 5.95
C GLN A 99 4.65 -0.95 5.22
N ILE A 100 5.44 -1.99 5.48
CA ILE A 100 5.14 -3.37 5.09
C ILE A 100 5.02 -4.20 6.36
N ARG A 101 3.90 -4.92 6.46
CA ARG A 101 3.69 -5.96 7.48
C ARG A 101 3.54 -7.29 6.79
N LEU A 102 4.47 -8.21 7.00
CA LEU A 102 4.54 -9.50 6.34
C LEU A 102 4.51 -10.61 7.38
N THR A 103 3.69 -11.63 7.15
CA THR A 103 3.81 -12.92 7.81
C THR A 103 4.18 -13.96 6.77
N MET A 104 5.30 -14.65 6.95
CA MET A 104 5.78 -15.68 6.03
C MET A 104 6.39 -16.83 6.82
N ASN A 105 6.05 -18.07 6.47
CA ASN A 105 6.57 -19.29 7.12
C ASN A 105 6.43 -19.30 8.66
N GLY A 106 5.45 -18.57 9.20
CA GLY A 106 5.22 -18.42 10.65
C GLY A 106 5.98 -17.26 11.31
N ASN A 107 6.94 -16.66 10.61
CA ASN A 107 7.66 -15.46 11.05
C ASN A 107 6.88 -14.20 10.70
N ARG A 108 7.07 -13.16 11.51
CA ARG A 108 6.50 -11.82 11.28
C ARG A 108 7.62 -10.83 11.02
N TYR A 109 7.46 -10.04 9.98
CA TYR A 109 8.39 -9.02 9.55
C TYR A 109 7.62 -7.69 9.50
N ASP A 110 8.19 -6.64 10.08
CA ASP A 110 7.60 -5.30 10.10
C ASP A 110 8.70 -4.27 9.84
N THR A 111 8.56 -3.50 8.76
CA THR A 111 9.53 -2.46 8.43
C THR A 111 9.49 -1.27 9.41
N GLY A 112 8.46 -1.22 10.26
CA GLY A 112 8.00 0.01 10.91
C GLY A 112 7.58 1.05 9.86
N GLN A 113 7.18 2.22 10.34
CA GLN A 113 6.88 3.33 9.44
C GLN A 113 8.17 3.91 8.85
N VAL A 114 8.18 4.07 7.53
CA VAL A 114 9.13 4.88 6.78
C VAL A 114 8.43 6.19 6.44
N LEU A 115 8.89 7.27 7.08
CA LEU A 115 8.35 8.62 6.90
C LEU A 115 9.13 9.35 5.81
N ARG A 116 8.47 10.23 5.08
CA ARG A 116 9.13 11.18 4.20
C ARG A 116 9.93 12.17 5.04
N THR A 117 11.23 12.31 4.75
CA THR A 117 12.11 13.27 5.43
C THR A 117 12.01 14.66 4.79
N GLU A 118 12.26 15.74 5.54
CA GLU A 118 12.20 17.13 5.04
C GLU A 118 13.12 17.42 3.84
N GLU A 119 14.24 16.69 3.68
CA GLU A 119 15.10 16.78 2.48
C GLU A 119 14.37 16.34 1.19
N GLN A 120 13.25 15.63 1.34
CA GLN A 120 12.36 15.22 0.27
C GLN A 120 11.13 16.13 0.18
N ALA A 121 10.99 17.17 1.01
CA ALA A 121 9.90 18.14 0.90
C ALA A 121 10.04 18.95 -0.39
N LEU A 122 8.90 19.31 -0.99
CA LEU A 122 8.90 20.19 -2.16
C LEU A 122 9.23 21.61 -1.69
N PRO A 123 10.01 22.38 -2.45
CA PRO A 123 10.09 23.81 -2.20
C PRO A 123 8.67 24.39 -2.28
N GLU A 124 8.24 25.10 -1.22
CA GLU A 124 6.97 25.82 -1.22
C GLU A 124 6.95 26.81 -2.38
N GLY A 125 6.03 26.63 -3.33
CA GLY A 125 5.77 27.61 -4.39
C GLY A 125 6.20 27.23 -5.82
N GLU A 126 6.89 26.12 -6.06
CA GLU A 126 7.21 25.68 -7.43
C GLU A 126 6.31 24.53 -7.89
N ILE A 127 5.20 24.88 -8.55
CA ILE A 127 4.42 23.96 -9.38
C ILE A 127 5.19 23.77 -10.70
N GLY A 128 6.33 23.10 -10.65
CA GLY A 128 7.11 22.82 -11.85
C GLY A 128 8.51 22.31 -11.55
N SER A 129 8.72 21.02 -11.81
CA SER A 129 10.01 20.30 -11.93
C SER A 129 10.46 19.38 -10.79
N VAL A 130 9.67 19.14 -9.74
CA VAL A 130 9.99 18.00 -8.86
C VAL A 130 9.59 16.70 -9.56
N ASP A 131 10.60 15.91 -9.91
CA ASP A 131 10.41 14.53 -10.37
C ASP A 131 9.89 13.67 -9.21
N TRP A 132 8.58 13.69 -9.03
CA TRP A 132 7.86 12.93 -8.01
C TRP A 132 8.18 11.43 -8.04
N ARG A 133 8.60 10.90 -9.20
CA ARG A 133 9.02 9.50 -9.34
C ARG A 133 10.32 9.26 -8.59
N SER A 134 11.28 10.18 -8.66
CA SER A 134 12.54 10.08 -7.90
C SER A 134 12.31 10.11 -6.39
N THR A 135 11.34 10.91 -5.92
CA THR A 135 11.03 11.00 -4.48
C THR A 135 10.35 9.74 -3.96
N HIS A 136 9.35 9.22 -4.68
CA HIS A 136 8.75 7.93 -4.35
C HIS A 136 9.79 6.81 -4.38
N MET A 137 10.72 6.82 -5.35
CA MET A 137 11.78 5.82 -5.45
C MET A 137 12.64 5.77 -4.20
N LYS A 138 13.05 6.90 -3.61
CA LYS A 138 13.83 6.92 -2.37
C LYS A 138 13.08 6.28 -1.20
N MET A 139 11.78 6.58 -1.05
CA MET A 139 10.96 5.96 0.00
C MET A 139 10.77 4.46 -0.23
N VAL A 140 10.50 4.05 -1.48
CA VAL A 140 10.38 2.64 -1.87
C VAL A 140 11.68 1.89 -1.57
N LEU A 141 12.82 2.45 -1.95
CA LEU A 141 14.14 1.87 -1.68
C LEU A 141 14.38 1.71 -0.18
N GLU A 142 14.07 2.73 0.62
CA GLU A 142 14.23 2.65 2.08
C GLU A 142 13.29 1.61 2.70
N LEU A 143 12.04 1.53 2.23
CA LEU A 143 11.06 0.55 2.68
C LEU A 143 11.54 -0.88 2.44
N PHE A 144 12.04 -1.17 1.24
CA PHE A 144 12.57 -2.49 0.92
C PHE A 144 13.91 -2.77 1.57
N ARG A 145 14.78 -1.76 1.75
CA ARG A 145 16.00 -1.90 2.54
C ARG A 145 15.70 -2.32 3.98
N LYS A 146 14.66 -1.75 4.59
CA LYS A 146 14.21 -2.17 5.92
C LYS A 146 13.66 -3.59 5.93
N LEU A 147 12.87 -3.96 4.91
CA LEU A 147 12.34 -5.33 4.78
C LEU A 147 13.48 -6.35 4.66
N ASP A 148 14.45 -6.08 3.78
CA ASP A 148 15.65 -6.91 3.62
C ASP A 148 16.45 -6.99 4.94
N GLY A 149 16.44 -5.92 5.74
CA GLY A 149 17.01 -5.91 7.09
C GLY A 149 16.26 -6.80 8.09
N GLU A 150 14.93 -6.88 8.02
CA GLU A 150 14.13 -7.79 8.86
C GLU A 150 14.35 -9.26 8.47
N PHE A 151 14.48 -9.54 7.17
CA PHE A 151 14.89 -10.85 6.65
C PHE A 151 16.25 -11.29 7.21
N ALA A 152 17.27 -10.43 7.10
CA ALA A 152 18.60 -10.72 7.63
C ALA A 152 18.65 -10.89 9.16
N LYS A 153 17.74 -10.27 9.91
CA LYS A 153 17.62 -10.49 11.37
C LYS A 153 17.08 -11.88 11.67
N ALA A 154 16.02 -12.29 10.97
CA ALA A 154 15.43 -13.62 11.14
C ALA A 154 16.44 -14.73 10.81
N GLU A 155 17.23 -14.56 9.75
CA GLU A 155 18.30 -15.51 9.38
C GLU A 155 19.35 -15.66 10.49
N LYS A 156 19.79 -14.56 11.11
CA LYS A 156 20.77 -14.61 12.21
C LYS A 156 20.23 -15.23 13.49
N GLU A 157 18.97 -14.94 13.83
CA GLU A 157 18.31 -15.57 14.99
C GLU A 157 18.13 -17.08 14.79
N GLU A 158 17.90 -17.47 13.54
CA GLU A 158 17.77 -18.86 13.11
C GLU A 158 19.11 -19.62 13.17
N GLU A 159 20.21 -19.00 12.73
CA GLU A 159 21.57 -19.56 12.85
C GLU A 159 22.02 -19.70 14.31
N ALA A 160 21.64 -18.76 15.18
CA ALA A 160 21.95 -18.81 16.61
C ALA A 160 21.12 -19.87 17.39
N GLY A 161 20.01 -20.35 16.81
CA GLY A 161 19.02 -21.21 17.46
C GLY A 161 18.77 -22.54 16.75
N THR A 162 19.57 -23.56 17.06
CA THR A 162 19.23 -25.01 16.92
C THR A 162 18.72 -25.49 15.55
N ARG A 163 19.06 -24.84 14.43
CA ARG A 163 18.53 -25.23 13.11
C ARG A 163 19.42 -26.14 12.27
N ASP A 164 20.57 -26.55 12.78
CA ASP A 164 21.51 -27.41 12.05
C ASP A 164 20.93 -28.80 11.67
N LEU A 165 19.82 -29.22 12.29
CA LEU A 165 19.24 -30.55 12.07
C LEU A 165 17.86 -30.58 11.37
N TRP A 166 17.09 -29.49 11.36
CA TRP A 166 15.72 -29.49 10.79
C TRP A 166 15.54 -28.59 9.56
N GLY A 167 16.46 -27.66 9.29
CA GLY A 167 16.37 -26.73 8.15
C GLY A 167 16.48 -27.41 6.77
N ARG A 168 17.16 -28.56 6.69
CA ARG A 168 17.34 -29.32 5.44
C ARG A 168 16.10 -30.08 4.95
N PHE A 169 15.07 -30.22 5.79
CA PHE A 169 13.83 -30.96 5.45
C PHE A 169 12.64 -30.06 5.11
N ARG A 170 12.75 -28.74 5.29
CA ARG A 170 11.73 -27.76 4.90
C ARG A 170 12.33 -26.82 3.85
N GLY A 171 12.41 -27.30 2.62
CA GLY A 171 12.46 -26.39 1.48
C GLY A 171 11.13 -25.66 1.44
N SER A 172 11.06 -24.44 2.00
CA SER A 172 9.99 -23.54 1.60
C SER A 172 10.23 -23.21 0.15
N GLU A 173 9.30 -23.58 -0.72
CA GLU A 173 9.35 -23.29 -2.16
C GLU A 173 9.42 -21.79 -2.44
N LEU A 174 9.00 -20.96 -1.47
CA LEU A 174 8.95 -19.52 -1.55
C LEU A 174 10.13 -18.88 -0.82
N GLU A 175 10.97 -18.13 -1.54
CA GLU A 175 12.08 -17.37 -0.96
C GLU A 175 11.65 -15.94 -0.58
N GLU A 176 12.40 -15.33 0.33
CA GLU A 176 12.19 -13.93 0.77
C GLU A 176 12.30 -12.96 -0.41
N ALA A 177 13.21 -13.24 -1.35
CA ALA A 177 13.40 -12.45 -2.57
C ALA A 177 12.15 -12.43 -3.47
N ASP A 178 11.48 -13.58 -3.65
CA ASP A 178 10.29 -13.70 -4.49
C ASP A 178 9.13 -12.89 -3.89
N VAL A 179 8.93 -12.99 -2.58
CA VAL A 179 7.92 -12.19 -1.86
C VAL A 179 8.26 -10.71 -2.01
N ALA A 180 9.52 -10.30 -1.81
CA ALA A 180 9.92 -8.92 -1.98
C ALA A 180 9.68 -8.41 -3.42
N ALA A 181 9.95 -9.23 -4.44
CA ALA A 181 9.67 -8.90 -5.83
C ALA A 181 8.17 -8.67 -6.10
N ALA A 182 7.31 -9.57 -5.60
CA ALA A 182 5.86 -9.41 -5.70
C ALA A 182 5.36 -8.15 -4.97
N LEU A 183 5.89 -7.85 -3.78
CA LEU A 183 5.54 -6.63 -3.05
C LEU A 183 5.99 -5.37 -3.78
N ARG A 184 7.21 -5.35 -4.35
CA ARG A 184 7.70 -4.24 -5.19
C ARG A 184 6.79 -4.03 -6.40
N HIS A 185 6.41 -5.11 -7.07
CA HIS A 185 5.49 -5.06 -8.21
C HIS A 185 4.16 -4.38 -7.83
N ASN A 186 3.52 -4.83 -6.75
CA ASN A 186 2.26 -4.26 -6.28
C ASN A 186 2.38 -2.80 -5.85
N LEU A 187 3.45 -2.46 -5.13
CA LEU A 187 3.70 -1.09 -4.69
C LEU A 187 3.85 -0.15 -5.88
N ASN A 188 4.63 -0.55 -6.90
CA ASN A 188 4.83 0.23 -8.10
C ASN A 188 3.51 0.44 -8.86
N LEU A 189 2.68 -0.60 -8.97
CA LEU A 189 1.36 -0.48 -9.57
C LEU A 189 0.46 0.44 -8.76
N LEU A 190 0.46 0.35 -7.43
CA LEU A 190 -0.33 1.23 -6.58
C LEU A 190 0.05 2.70 -6.77
N LEU A 191 1.35 3.01 -6.73
CA LEU A 191 1.89 4.35 -6.92
C LEU A 191 1.57 4.91 -8.33
N ALA A 192 1.55 4.04 -9.34
CA ALA A 192 1.21 4.43 -10.71
C ALA A 192 -0.29 4.69 -10.95
N ASN A 193 -1.16 4.36 -9.98
CA ASN A 193 -2.61 4.52 -10.09
C ASN A 193 -3.19 5.49 -9.03
N VAL A 194 -2.34 6.22 -8.31
CA VAL A 194 -2.76 7.33 -7.45
C VAL A 194 -2.85 8.62 -8.26
N GLY A 195 -3.90 9.40 -8.02
CA GLY A 195 -4.10 10.69 -8.69
C GLY A 195 -5.38 11.39 -8.28
N TYR A 196 -5.63 12.55 -8.89
CA TYR A 196 -6.83 13.35 -8.64
C TYR A 196 -7.96 12.95 -9.59
N GLY A 197 -9.19 13.03 -9.09
CA GLY A 197 -10.39 12.86 -9.90
C GLY A 197 -11.00 11.46 -9.87
N PHE A 198 -10.50 10.56 -9.02
CA PHE A 198 -11.09 9.24 -8.83
C PHE A 198 -12.25 9.30 -7.83
N SER A 199 -13.44 8.91 -8.26
CA SER A 199 -14.61 8.77 -7.39
C SER A 199 -14.44 7.53 -6.51
N SER A 200 -14.47 7.70 -5.19
CA SER A 200 -14.43 6.60 -4.21
C SER A 200 -15.82 5.97 -4.05
N GLU A 201 -16.43 5.49 -5.15
CA GLU A 201 -17.67 4.72 -5.11
C GLU A 201 -17.42 3.26 -4.73
N TYR A 202 -16.75 3.01 -3.60
CA TYR A 202 -16.76 1.69 -2.95
C TYR A 202 -16.62 1.87 -1.44
N SER A 203 -17.58 2.58 -0.84
CA SER A 203 -17.92 2.39 0.58
C SER A 203 -18.97 1.29 0.66
N GLY A 204 -18.79 0.35 1.58
CA GLY A 204 -19.44 -0.96 1.62
C GLY A 204 -20.96 -0.98 1.37
N LYS A 205 -21.39 -1.99 0.62
CA LYS A 205 -22.66 -2.67 0.85
C LYS A 205 -22.37 -4.04 1.43
#